data_AF-A0A2V9YFT6-F1
#
_entry.id   AF-A0A2V9YFT6-F1
#
_cell.length_a   1.000
_cell.length_b   1.000
_cell.length_c   1.000
_cell.angle_alpha   90.00
_cell.angle_beta   90.00
_cell.angle_gamma   90.00
#
_symmetry.space_group_name_H-M   'P 1'
#
loop_
_entity.id
_entity.type
_entity.pdbx_description
1 polymer ?
#
loop_
_entity_poly.entity_id
_entity_poly.type
_entity_poly.pdbx_seq_one_letter_code
_entity_poly.pdbx_strand_id
1 'polypeptide(L)'
;MRVRDHRKAGSNFEMKRFQILLLILIVVASFIPSGCNQANVRQAIEKHISETGGSPKIVADYQPWFGDRNHIDVGYNSQDPAVIRKQIAQAKNMGIYAFVVDWYGDRHPFLDRSYALMQRIAAQETFHVALMYDETQEDNGQATDDALEAFDKAYGHYI
;
A
#
# COMPACT_ATOMS: atom_id res chain seq x y z
N MET A 1 0.81 -87.36 17.62
CA MET A 1 -0.05 -86.50 16.79
C MET A 1 0.04 -85.08 17.36
N ARG A 2 0.52 -84.12 16.54
CA ARG A 2 0.92 -82.75 16.91
C ARG A 2 -0.26 -81.81 16.71
N VAL A 3 -0.56 -80.93 17.67
CA VAL A 3 -1.37 -79.73 17.43
C VAL A 3 -0.54 -78.52 17.85
N ARG A 4 -0.36 -77.61 16.89
CA ARG A 4 0.53 -76.45 16.93
C ARG A 4 -0.34 -75.20 17.02
N ASP A 5 0.07 -74.29 17.88
CA ASP A 5 -0.56 -73.00 18.21
C ASP A 5 -0.44 -71.98 17.06
N HIS A 6 -1.48 -71.18 16.83
CA HIS A 6 -1.52 -70.10 15.83
C HIS A 6 -2.37 -68.92 16.31
N ARG A 7 -1.76 -67.95 17.00
CA ARG A 7 -2.26 -66.57 17.12
C ARG A 7 -1.11 -65.58 17.03
N LYS A 8 -0.93 -64.91 15.88
CA LYS A 8 -0.21 -63.60 15.79
C LYS A 8 -0.21 -62.83 14.46
N ALA A 9 -0.98 -63.19 13.43
CA ALA A 9 -0.84 -62.56 12.11
C ALA A 9 -1.75 -61.32 11.83
N GLY A 10 -2.81 -61.07 12.61
CA GLY A 10 -3.85 -60.09 12.24
C GLY A 10 -3.62 -58.62 12.61
N SER A 11 -2.75 -58.30 13.58
CA SER A 11 -2.68 -56.96 14.20
C SER A 11 -1.79 -55.94 13.47
N ASN A 12 -0.71 -56.39 12.81
CA ASN A 12 0.27 -55.48 12.18
C ASN A 12 -0.20 -54.91 10.84
N PHE A 13 -1.15 -55.55 10.18
CA PHE A 13 -1.65 -55.11 8.88
C PHE A 13 -2.64 -53.94 9.00
N GLU A 14 -3.51 -53.99 10.01
CA GLU A 14 -4.49 -52.94 10.31
C GLU A 14 -3.83 -51.66 10.84
N MET A 15 -2.80 -51.77 11.70
CA MET A 15 -2.05 -50.59 12.17
C MET A 15 -1.31 -49.87 11.04
N LYS A 16 -0.71 -50.62 10.10
CA LYS A 16 -0.04 -50.04 8.92
C LYS A 16 -1.01 -49.34 7.98
N ARG A 17 -2.21 -49.91 7.79
CA ARG A 17 -3.30 -49.26 7.02
C ARG A 17 -3.73 -47.95 7.65
N PHE A 18 -3.87 -47.92 8.98
CA PHE A 18 -4.23 -46.70 9.70
C PHE A 18 -3.14 -45.63 9.60
N GLN A 19 -1.86 -46.02 9.70
CA GLN A 19 -0.73 -45.11 9.52
C GLN A 19 -0.64 -44.54 8.10
N ILE A 20 -0.88 -45.37 7.08
CA ILE A 20 -0.88 -44.93 5.68
C ILE A 20 -2.03 -43.95 5.44
N LEU A 21 -3.23 -44.23 5.95
CA LEU A 21 -4.37 -43.32 5.85
C LEU A 21 -4.11 -41.99 6.55
N LEU A 22 -3.47 -42.03 7.73
CA LEU A 22 -3.10 -40.82 8.48
C LEU A 22 -2.08 -39.97 7.71
N LEU A 23 -1.07 -40.61 7.11
CA LEU A 23 -0.05 -39.93 6.30
C LEU A 23 -0.65 -39.30 5.04
N ILE A 24 -1.57 -39.98 4.36
CA ILE A 24 -2.27 -39.44 3.20
C ILE A 24 -3.09 -38.20 3.60
N LEU A 25 -3.79 -38.25 4.74
CA LEU A 25 -4.56 -37.11 5.27
C LEU A 25 -3.67 -35.89 5.58
N ILE A 26 -2.50 -36.12 6.18
CA ILE A 26 -1.55 -35.04 6.50
C ILE A 26 -1.00 -34.40 5.21
N VAL A 27 -0.64 -35.22 4.21
CA VAL A 27 -0.13 -34.73 2.93
C VAL A 27 -1.20 -33.95 2.16
N VAL A 28 -2.45 -34.40 2.17
CA VAL A 28 -3.56 -33.66 1.54
C VAL A 28 -3.81 -32.33 2.25
N ALA A 29 -3.73 -32.31 3.59
CA ALA A 29 -3.92 -31.08 4.36
C ALA A 29 -2.82 -30.04 4.13
N SER A 30 -1.58 -30.46 3.81
CA SER A 30 -0.47 -29.54 3.52
C SER A 30 -0.48 -28.96 2.10
N PHE A 31 -1.33 -29.46 1.19
CA PHE A 31 -1.59 -28.84 -0.11
C PHE A 31 -2.77 -27.85 -0.09
N ILE A 32 -3.38 -27.58 1.07
CA ILE A 32 -4.34 -26.49 1.19
C ILE A 32 -3.54 -25.19 1.11
N PRO A 33 -3.70 -24.37 0.05
CA PRO A 33 -3.05 -23.08 0.00
C PRO A 33 -3.58 -22.26 1.18
N SER A 34 -2.71 -21.97 2.15
CA SER A 34 -2.92 -20.94 3.15
C SER A 34 -2.99 -19.59 2.44
N GLY A 35 -4.10 -19.34 1.76
CA GLY A 35 -4.40 -18.06 1.15
C GLY A 35 -4.39 -17.03 2.27
N CYS A 36 -3.49 -16.05 2.18
CA CYS A 36 -3.48 -14.90 3.07
C CYS A 36 -4.91 -14.36 3.21
N ASN A 37 -5.38 -14.29 4.45
CA ASN A 37 -6.76 -14.02 4.83
C ASN A 37 -7.14 -12.53 4.64
N GLN A 38 -6.76 -11.92 3.52
CA GLN A 38 -7.07 -10.52 3.19
C GLN A 38 -8.58 -10.29 3.05
N ALA A 39 -9.33 -11.32 2.64
CA ALA A 39 -10.79 -11.27 2.56
C ALA A 39 -11.45 -11.02 3.92
N ASN A 40 -10.89 -11.57 5.01
CA ASN A 40 -11.50 -11.52 6.33
C ASN A 40 -11.28 -10.17 7.03
N VAL A 41 -10.14 -9.51 6.79
CA VAL A 41 -9.91 -8.15 7.32
C VAL A 41 -10.88 -7.17 6.66
N ARG A 42 -11.04 -7.24 5.33
CA ARG A 42 -11.96 -6.37 4.58
C ARG A 42 -13.42 -6.61 4.98
N GLN A 43 -13.86 -7.86 5.12
CA GLN A 43 -15.21 -8.21 5.58
C GLN A 43 -15.48 -7.82 7.04
N ALA A 44 -14.49 -7.96 7.93
CA ALA A 44 -14.63 -7.56 9.33
C ALA A 44 -14.75 -6.02 9.49
N ILE A 45 -14.03 -5.26 8.65
CA ILE A 45 -14.14 -3.80 8.58
C ILE A 45 -15.51 -3.38 8.03
N GLU A 46 -15.99 -4.02 6.95
CA GLU A 46 -17.29 -3.73 6.33
C GLU A 46 -18.48 -4.01 7.27
N LYS A 47 -18.37 -4.99 8.18
CA LYS A 47 -19.47 -5.38 9.08
C LYS A 47 -19.65 -4.45 10.30
N HIS A 48 -18.63 -3.68 10.66
CA HIS A 48 -18.62 -2.89 11.91
C HIS A 48 -18.58 -1.38 11.72
N ILE A 49 -18.41 -0.89 10.49
CA ILE A 49 -18.56 0.54 10.18
C ILE A 49 -20.00 0.74 9.72
N SER A 50 -20.81 1.45 10.53
CA SER A 50 -22.12 1.92 10.09
C SER A 50 -21.95 2.65 8.76
N GLU A 51 -22.74 2.26 7.75
CA GLU A 51 -22.77 2.86 6.41
C GLU A 51 -23.15 4.35 6.49
N THR A 52 -22.22 5.21 6.90
CA THR A 52 -22.22 6.61 6.49
C THR A 52 -21.90 6.59 5.01
N GLY A 53 -22.95 6.61 4.18
CA GLY A 53 -22.95 6.19 2.78
C GLY A 53 -21.72 6.59 1.95
N GLY A 54 -21.04 5.58 1.41
CA GLY A 54 -19.96 5.69 0.43
C GLY A 54 -18.88 4.62 0.62
N SER A 55 -18.38 4.04 -0.47
CA SER A 55 -17.15 3.23 -0.41
C SER A 55 -15.96 4.10 0.05
N PRO A 56 -14.97 3.54 0.76
CA PRO A 56 -13.82 4.31 1.23
C PRO A 56 -13.09 4.98 0.06
N LYS A 57 -12.70 6.25 0.23
CA LYS A 57 -11.84 6.96 -0.71
C LYS A 57 -10.39 6.62 -0.40
N ILE A 58 -9.70 6.00 -1.36
CA ILE A 58 -8.28 5.69 -1.21
C ILE A 58 -7.46 6.90 -1.65
N VAL A 59 -6.61 7.43 -0.78
CA VAL A 59 -5.63 8.47 -1.13
C VAL A 59 -4.23 7.88 -1.09
N ALA A 60 -3.38 8.26 -2.02
CA ALA A 60 -2.02 7.74 -2.11
C ALA A 60 -1.01 8.85 -1.85
N ASP A 61 -0.05 8.57 -0.99
CA ASP A 61 1.15 9.38 -0.82
C ASP A 61 1.94 9.46 -2.13
N TYR A 62 2.45 10.63 -2.46
CA TYR A 62 3.10 10.95 -3.73
C TYR A 62 4.33 11.81 -3.50
N GLN A 63 5.49 11.25 -3.80
CA GLN A 63 6.80 11.89 -3.56
C GLN A 63 7.39 12.41 -4.87
N PRO A 64 7.38 13.74 -5.12
CA PRO A 64 7.63 14.30 -6.44
C PRO A 64 9.12 14.65 -6.68
N TRP A 65 10.05 13.83 -6.22
CA TRP A 65 11.49 14.15 -6.17
C TRP A 65 12.33 13.61 -7.33
N PHE A 66 11.78 12.72 -8.18
CA PHE A 66 12.57 12.15 -9.27
C PHE A 66 12.84 13.20 -10.35
N GLY A 67 14.10 13.28 -10.82
CA GLY A 67 14.58 14.34 -11.69
C GLY A 67 15.21 15.54 -10.95
N ASP A 68 15.12 15.59 -9.62
CA ASP A 68 15.98 16.46 -8.81
C ASP A 68 17.42 15.91 -8.86
N ARG A 69 18.41 16.81 -8.95
CA ARG A 69 19.84 16.47 -8.95
C ARG A 69 20.30 15.74 -7.68
N ASN A 70 19.53 15.87 -6.59
CA ASN A 70 19.83 15.26 -5.30
C ASN A 70 19.21 13.87 -5.14
N HIS A 71 18.49 13.36 -6.14
CA HIS A 71 17.87 12.03 -6.11
C HIS A 71 18.46 11.09 -7.16
N ILE A 72 18.29 9.78 -6.93
CA ILE A 72 18.64 8.75 -7.91
C ILE A 72 17.88 8.97 -9.23
N ASP A 73 18.54 8.66 -10.35
CA ASP A 73 17.90 8.65 -11.65
C ASP A 73 17.13 7.34 -11.85
N VAL A 74 15.81 7.47 -12.07
CA VAL A 74 14.89 6.35 -12.32
C VAL A 74 14.32 6.37 -13.73
N GLY A 75 14.86 7.21 -14.62
CA GLY A 75 14.47 7.31 -16.03
C GLY A 75 13.26 8.20 -16.30
N TYR A 76 12.82 9.02 -15.34
CA TYR A 76 11.80 10.04 -15.56
C TYR A 76 11.97 11.26 -14.64
N ASN A 77 11.32 12.37 -15.00
CA ASN A 77 11.28 13.60 -14.22
C ASN A 77 9.85 13.84 -13.68
N SER A 78 9.72 14.13 -12.39
CA SER A 78 8.44 14.39 -11.71
C SER A 78 7.80 15.72 -12.13
N GLN A 79 8.54 16.57 -12.85
CA GLN A 79 8.04 17.78 -13.51
C GLN A 79 7.69 17.57 -14.98
N ASP A 80 7.75 16.35 -15.51
CA ASP A 80 7.28 16.03 -16.86
C ASP A 80 5.74 15.90 -16.86
N PRO A 81 5.00 16.78 -17.57
CA PRO A 81 3.54 16.69 -17.64
C PRO A 81 3.02 15.38 -18.21
N ALA A 82 3.75 14.71 -19.10
CA ALA A 82 3.34 13.42 -19.67
C ALA A 82 3.41 12.31 -18.62
N VAL A 83 4.43 12.33 -17.77
CA VAL A 83 4.56 11.40 -16.63
C VAL A 83 3.44 11.61 -15.64
N ILE A 84 3.17 12.85 -15.24
CA ILE A 84 2.11 13.18 -14.28
C ILE A 84 0.74 12.69 -14.79
N ARG A 85 0.38 12.99 -16.05
CA ARG A 85 -0.88 12.52 -16.63
C ARG A 85 -0.98 11.00 -16.64
N LYS A 86 0.11 10.32 -17.02
CA LYS A 86 0.16 8.86 -17.02
C LYS A 86 -0.06 8.29 -15.61
N GLN A 87 0.57 8.86 -14.59
CA GLN A 87 0.42 8.43 -13.20
C GLN A 87 -0.99 8.68 -12.67
N ILE A 88 -1.59 9.85 -12.96
CA ILE A 88 -3.00 10.15 -12.61
C ILE A 88 -3.95 9.15 -13.30
N ALA A 89 -3.77 8.89 -14.59
CA ALA A 89 -4.61 7.94 -15.32
C ALA A 89 -4.52 6.54 -14.71
N GLN A 90 -3.32 6.09 -14.34
CA GLN A 90 -3.11 4.81 -13.65
C GLN A 90 -3.78 4.81 -12.27
N ALA A 91 -3.64 5.88 -11.49
CA ALA A 91 -4.26 6.01 -10.17
C ALA A 91 -5.80 5.92 -10.25
N LYS A 92 -6.42 6.63 -11.20
CA LYS A 92 -7.87 6.53 -11.47
C LYS A 92 -8.29 5.11 -11.82
N ASN A 93 -7.52 4.42 -12.68
CA ASN A 93 -7.79 3.03 -13.05
C ASN A 93 -7.69 2.05 -11.87
N MET A 94 -6.89 2.37 -10.86
CA MET A 94 -6.76 1.60 -9.62
C MET A 94 -7.81 1.97 -8.55
N GLY A 95 -8.68 2.96 -8.81
CA GLY A 95 -9.65 3.45 -7.83
C GLY A 95 -9.05 4.36 -6.76
N ILE A 96 -7.83 4.88 -6.97
CA ILE A 96 -7.25 5.91 -6.10
C ILE A 96 -7.99 7.22 -6.38
N TYR A 97 -8.45 7.87 -5.32
CA TYR A 97 -9.26 9.08 -5.32
C TYR A 97 -8.43 10.35 -5.44
N ALA A 98 -7.28 10.40 -4.76
CA ALA A 98 -6.41 11.56 -4.69
C ALA A 98 -4.94 11.18 -4.51
N PHE A 99 -4.04 12.09 -4.90
CA PHE A 99 -2.66 12.09 -4.40
C PHE A 99 -2.51 13.05 -3.23
N VAL A 100 -1.77 12.63 -2.22
CA VAL A 100 -1.29 13.46 -1.12
C VAL A 100 0.17 13.72 -1.42
N VAL A 101 0.52 14.95 -1.79
CA VAL A 101 1.82 15.25 -2.41
C VAL A 101 2.78 15.84 -1.38
N ASP A 102 3.96 15.23 -1.22
CA ASP A 102 5.03 15.75 -0.36
C ASP A 102 5.43 17.16 -0.78
N TRP A 103 5.48 18.05 0.20
CA TRP A 103 5.80 19.45 0.00
C TRP A 103 6.54 20.01 1.22
N TYR A 104 7.59 20.80 0.97
CA TYR A 104 8.54 21.23 2.00
C TYR A 104 8.72 22.75 2.07
N GLY A 105 7.77 23.54 1.56
CA GLY A 105 7.92 24.99 1.47
C GLY A 105 9.00 25.43 0.49
N ASP A 106 9.53 26.64 0.73
CA ASP A 106 10.61 27.22 -0.09
C ASP A 106 11.96 26.50 0.05
N ARG A 107 12.11 25.63 1.05
CA ARG A 107 13.32 24.82 1.27
C ARG A 107 13.64 23.92 0.07
N HIS A 108 12.62 23.50 -0.67
CA HIS A 108 12.77 22.60 -1.82
C HIS A 108 12.05 23.11 -3.08
N PRO A 109 12.67 24.05 -3.84
CA PRO A 109 12.04 24.67 -5.01
C PRO A 109 11.68 23.70 -6.14
N PHE A 110 12.38 22.56 -6.26
CA PHE A 110 12.00 21.53 -7.22
C PHE A 110 10.65 20.90 -6.83
N LEU A 111 10.52 20.45 -5.58
CA LEU A 111 9.32 19.80 -5.09
C LEU A 111 8.13 20.78 -5.07
N ASP A 112 8.36 22.05 -4.76
CA ASP A 112 7.36 23.13 -4.84
C ASP A 112 6.77 23.29 -6.25
N ARG A 113 7.64 23.35 -7.27
CA ARG A 113 7.19 23.39 -8.68
C ARG A 113 6.49 22.11 -9.09
N SER A 114 6.95 20.96 -8.60
CA SER A 114 6.31 19.68 -8.89
C SER A 114 4.88 19.62 -8.31
N TYR A 115 4.68 20.12 -7.08
CA TYR A 115 3.34 20.26 -6.48
C TYR A 115 2.43 21.15 -7.33
N ALA A 116 2.89 22.35 -7.69
CA ALA A 116 2.12 23.29 -8.51
C ALA A 116 1.72 22.67 -9.87
N LEU A 117 2.64 21.92 -10.48
CA LEU A 117 2.36 21.23 -11.74
C LEU A 117 1.37 20.08 -11.56
N MET A 118 1.53 19.26 -10.51
CA MET A 118 0.61 18.18 -10.16
C MET A 118 -0.81 18.71 -9.93
N GLN A 119 -0.97 19.75 -9.12
CA GLN A 119 -2.26 20.38 -8.83
C GLN A 119 -2.95 20.87 -10.11
N ARG A 120 -2.22 21.57 -10.98
CA ARG A 120 -2.73 22.05 -12.27
C ARG A 120 -3.18 20.92 -13.20
N ILE A 121 -2.37 19.87 -13.34
CA ILE A 121 -2.69 18.74 -14.22
C ILE A 121 -3.84 17.92 -13.63
N ALA A 122 -3.87 17.68 -12.31
CA ALA A 122 -4.97 16.99 -11.67
C ALA A 122 -6.32 17.69 -11.89
N ALA A 123 -6.36 19.02 -11.85
CA ALA A 123 -7.55 19.79 -12.21
C ALA A 123 -7.99 19.53 -13.67
N GLN A 124 -7.04 19.47 -14.61
CA GLN A 124 -7.32 19.15 -16.03
C GLN A 124 -7.83 17.72 -16.21
N GLU A 125 -7.32 16.78 -15.42
CA GLU A 125 -7.64 15.35 -15.50
C GLU A 125 -8.84 14.94 -14.63
N THR A 126 -9.51 15.90 -13.98
CA THR A 126 -10.59 15.65 -13.00
C THR A 126 -10.15 14.66 -11.91
N PHE A 127 -9.03 14.99 -11.25
CA PHE A 127 -8.41 14.21 -10.18
C PHE A 127 -8.15 15.11 -8.97
N HIS A 128 -8.08 14.52 -7.77
CA HIS A 128 -7.93 15.28 -6.53
C HIS A 128 -6.48 15.26 -6.05
N VAL A 129 -6.07 16.35 -5.42
CA VAL A 129 -4.74 16.48 -4.80
C VAL A 129 -4.92 17.10 -3.42
N ALA A 130 -4.16 16.60 -2.45
CA ALA A 130 -3.92 17.23 -1.17
C ALA A 130 -2.43 17.59 -1.06
N LEU A 131 -2.12 18.65 -0.32
CA LEU A 131 -0.75 19.03 0.04
C LEU A 131 -0.39 18.36 1.36
N MET A 132 0.77 17.70 1.43
CA MET A 132 1.34 17.21 2.68
C MET A 132 2.61 17.99 2.99
N TYR A 133 2.53 18.83 4.01
CA TYR A 133 3.71 19.51 4.54
C TYR A 133 4.55 18.51 5.33
N ASP A 134 5.85 18.48 5.02
CA ASP A 134 6.85 17.73 5.77
C ASP A 134 7.86 18.69 6.41
N GLU A 135 8.21 18.38 7.66
CA GLU A 135 8.94 19.27 8.56
C GLU A 135 10.43 19.35 8.18
N THR A 136 11.11 20.41 8.64
CA THR A 136 12.57 20.46 8.50
C THR A 136 13.22 19.34 9.31
N GLN A 137 14.33 18.82 8.81
CA GLN A 137 15.20 17.93 9.58
C GLN A 137 16.16 18.70 10.49
N GLU A 138 16.19 20.04 10.40
CA GLU A 138 17.02 20.89 11.24
C GLU A 138 16.44 21.02 12.65
N ASP A 139 17.18 20.52 13.64
CA ASP A 139 16.87 20.73 15.05
C ASP A 139 17.50 22.04 15.56
N ASN A 140 16.95 23.15 15.08
CA ASN A 140 17.40 24.52 15.41
C ASN A 140 16.38 25.27 16.31
N GLY A 141 15.31 24.61 16.73
CA GLY A 141 14.23 25.20 17.53
C GLY A 141 13.31 26.16 16.77
N GLN A 142 13.38 26.21 15.43
CA GLN A 142 12.56 27.08 14.57
C GLN A 142 11.50 26.30 13.78
N ALA A 143 11.37 24.99 13.99
CA ALA A 143 10.52 24.12 13.17
C ALA A 143 9.04 24.56 13.12
N THR A 144 8.52 25.17 14.21
CA THR A 144 7.18 25.75 14.24
C THR A 144 7.05 26.99 13.34
N ASP A 145 8.02 27.91 13.40
CA ASP A 145 7.99 29.14 12.60
C ASP A 145 8.16 28.80 11.10
N ASP A 146 9.06 27.86 10.79
CA ASP A 146 9.23 27.27 9.46
C ASP A 146 7.94 26.66 8.90
N ALA A 147 7.16 25.96 9.75
CA ALA A 147 5.89 25.37 9.34
C ALA A 147 4.84 26.44 9.07
N LEU A 148 4.75 27.46 9.92
CA LEU A 148 3.83 28.58 9.73
C LEU A 148 4.15 29.38 8.47
N GLU A 149 5.43 29.66 8.20
CA GLU A 149 5.85 30.33 6.95
C GLU A 149 5.47 29.49 5.72
N ALA A 150 5.69 28.18 5.78
CA ALA A 150 5.28 27.28 4.71
C ALA A 150 3.75 27.26 4.54
N PHE A 151 2.97 27.29 5.61
CA PHE A 151 1.51 27.38 5.52
C PHE A 151 1.04 28.71 4.94
N ASP A 152 1.66 29.83 5.31
CA ASP A 152 1.38 31.14 4.71
C ASP A 152 1.64 31.13 3.20
N LYS A 153 2.75 30.50 2.76
CA LYS A 153 3.01 30.29 1.33
C LYS A 153 1.93 29.43 0.68
N ALA A 154 1.59 28.29 1.27
CA ALA A 154 0.58 27.40 0.71
C ALA A 154 -0.77 28.11 0.56
N TYR A 155 -1.16 28.91 1.56
CA TYR A 155 -2.36 29.75 1.53
C TYR A 155 -2.29 30.86 0.48
N GLY A 156 -1.14 31.50 0.28
CA GLY A 156 -1.00 32.55 -0.73
C GLY A 156 -1.01 32.05 -2.17
N HIS A 157 -0.63 30.79 -2.42
CA HIS A 157 -0.33 30.29 -3.75
C HIS A 157 -1.19 29.11 -4.23
N TYR A 158 -1.69 28.27 -3.33
CA TYR A 158 -2.28 26.97 -3.68
C TYR A 158 -3.67 26.70 -3.11
N ILE A 159 -4.10 27.45 -2.08
CA ILE A 159 -5.37 27.28 -1.35
C ILE A 159 -6.19 28.55 -1.50
#